data_AF-A0A353A1G3-F1
#
_entry.id   AF-A0A353A1G3-F1
#
_cell.length_a   1.000
_cell.length_b   1.000
_cell.length_c   1.000
_cell.angle_alpha   90.00
_cell.angle_beta   90.00
_cell.angle_gamma   90.00
#
_symmetry.space_group_name_H-M   'P 1'
#
loop_
_entity.id
_entity.type
_entity.pdbx_description
1 polymer ?
#
loop_
_entity_poly.entity_id
_entity_poly.type
_entity_poly.pdbx_seq_one_letter_code
_entity_poly.pdbx_strand_id
1 'polypeptide(L)'
;MVDGNVYRVLARHEGISTPIDSSPGAKEFALTAHQRLDKSRPALYNQAIMDLGAIICKPASPMCAQCPVADTCAALATGQVDSLPVKQQRPKTSERFLTFVCVTSPAGLYLMQKRGVGDIYRGLYQFPMWESDTPLSAPEVEKRLPPGRVTLIKSGVRHRLTHRLLHIDFYECLLDSPTCPIGGRWMTAAEVESCALPRPMEQVWAKLQSRNFATSKEMANFARADIKRKTQT
;
A
#
# COMPACT_ATOMS: atom_id res chain seq x y z
N MET A 1 15.62 -20.63 -12.68
CA MET A 1 14.59 -19.64 -12.31
C MET A 1 13.27 -20.20 -12.81
N VAL A 2 12.28 -20.39 -11.93
CA VAL A 2 10.94 -20.83 -12.31
C VAL A 2 10.05 -19.59 -12.24
N ASP A 3 9.59 -19.09 -13.38
CA ASP A 3 8.63 -17.98 -13.42
C ASP A 3 7.18 -18.53 -13.43
N GLY A 4 6.19 -17.64 -13.40
CA GLY A 4 4.77 -18.04 -13.37
C GLY A 4 4.31 -18.86 -14.59
N ASN A 5 5.05 -18.82 -15.72
CA ASN A 5 4.77 -19.63 -16.89
C ASN A 5 5.24 -21.06 -16.69
N VAL A 6 6.46 -21.23 -16.21
CA VAL A 6 7.05 -22.56 -15.94
C VAL A 6 6.24 -23.31 -14.88
N TYR A 7 5.83 -22.64 -13.79
CA TYR A 7 4.95 -23.24 -12.77
C TYR A 7 3.65 -23.80 -13.38
N ARG A 8 3.01 -23.06 -14.29
CA ARG A 8 1.77 -23.48 -14.93
C ARG A 8 1.97 -24.68 -15.86
N VAL A 9 3.04 -24.67 -16.66
CA VAL A 9 3.36 -25.79 -17.54
C VAL A 9 3.63 -27.05 -16.72
N LEU A 10 4.49 -26.97 -15.70
CA LEU A 10 4.79 -28.12 -14.84
C LEU A 10 3.55 -28.61 -14.09
N ALA A 11 2.73 -27.70 -13.55
CA ALA A 11 1.52 -28.09 -12.82
C ALA A 11 0.56 -28.87 -13.72
N ARG A 12 0.34 -28.40 -14.95
CA ARG A 12 -0.56 -29.05 -15.90
C ARG A 12 0.02 -30.34 -16.47
N HIS A 13 1.30 -30.32 -16.87
CA HIS A 13 1.93 -31.50 -17.46
C HIS A 13 2.02 -32.65 -16.46
N GLU A 14 2.38 -32.36 -15.20
CA GLU A 14 2.56 -33.37 -14.14
C GLU A 14 1.30 -33.61 -13.30
N GLY A 15 0.25 -32.80 -13.45
CA GLY A 15 -0.97 -32.91 -12.64
C GLY A 15 -0.80 -32.49 -11.18
N ILE A 16 0.16 -31.61 -10.88
CA ILE A 16 0.47 -31.17 -9.52
C ILE A 16 -0.59 -30.18 -9.04
N SER A 17 -1.33 -30.56 -8.00
CA SER A 17 -2.38 -29.75 -7.36
C SER A 17 -1.91 -29.00 -6.11
N THR A 18 -0.68 -29.23 -5.65
CA THR A 18 -0.08 -28.49 -4.54
C THR A 18 0.03 -27.00 -4.89
N PRO A 19 -0.43 -26.08 -4.02
CA PRO A 19 -0.41 -24.65 -4.33
C PRO A 19 1.01 -24.12 -4.60
N ILE A 20 1.20 -23.45 -5.74
CA ILE A 20 2.52 -22.98 -6.22
C ILE A 20 3.17 -21.93 -5.31
N ASP A 21 2.36 -21.22 -4.53
CA ASP A 21 2.74 -20.17 -3.59
C ASP A 21 2.82 -20.65 -2.13
N SER A 22 2.74 -21.97 -1.89
CA SER A 22 2.98 -22.58 -0.60
C SER A 22 4.43 -23.09 -0.45
N SER A 23 4.93 -23.19 0.80
CA SER A 23 6.26 -23.77 1.06
C SER A 23 6.42 -25.22 0.56
N PRO A 24 5.43 -26.12 0.71
CA PRO A 24 5.48 -27.44 0.10
C PRO A 24 5.53 -27.40 -1.43
N GLY A 25 4.67 -26.56 -2.05
CA GLY A 25 4.66 -26.41 -3.51
C GLY A 25 5.98 -25.90 -4.04
N ALA A 26 6.57 -24.87 -3.44
CA ALA A 26 7.89 -24.36 -3.86
C ALA A 26 8.97 -25.46 -3.90
N LYS A 27 8.96 -26.39 -2.93
CA LYS A 27 9.88 -27.54 -2.90
C LYS A 27 9.55 -28.57 -3.97
N GLU A 28 8.28 -28.93 -4.11
CA GLU A 28 7.82 -29.91 -5.10
C GLU A 28 8.15 -29.46 -6.52
N PHE A 29 7.79 -28.24 -6.89
CA PHE A 29 8.07 -27.69 -8.22
C PHE A 29 9.57 -27.54 -8.49
N ALA A 30 10.39 -27.20 -7.50
CA ALA A 30 11.84 -27.15 -7.67
C ALA A 30 12.41 -28.55 -7.96
N LEU A 31 11.92 -29.58 -7.26
CA LEU A 31 12.30 -30.97 -7.50
C LEU A 31 11.85 -31.44 -8.89
N THR A 32 10.59 -31.20 -9.26
CA THR A 32 10.04 -31.55 -10.57
C THR A 32 10.81 -30.87 -11.70
N ALA A 33 11.08 -29.56 -11.58
CA ALA A 33 11.87 -28.82 -12.56
C ALA A 33 13.27 -29.42 -12.72
N HIS A 34 13.91 -29.82 -11.61
CA HIS A 34 15.23 -30.46 -11.65
C HIS A 34 15.19 -31.86 -12.30
N GLN A 35 14.14 -32.64 -12.05
CA GLN A 35 13.96 -33.97 -12.63
C GLN A 35 13.69 -33.92 -14.14
N ARG A 36 12.97 -32.90 -14.61
CA ARG A 36 12.61 -32.75 -16.03
C ARG A 36 13.66 -32.02 -16.88
N LEU A 37 14.63 -31.37 -16.24
CA LEU A 37 15.67 -30.61 -16.92
C LEU A 37 16.52 -31.49 -17.86
N ASP A 38 16.65 -31.08 -19.12
CA ASP A 38 17.70 -31.61 -20.00
C ASP A 38 19.06 -31.12 -19.50
N LYS A 39 19.78 -31.97 -18.76
CA LYS A 39 21.08 -31.66 -18.16
C LYS A 39 22.16 -31.38 -19.20
N SER A 40 22.00 -31.86 -20.44
CA SER A 40 22.95 -31.61 -21.52
C SER A 40 22.76 -30.22 -22.15
N ARG A 41 21.52 -29.71 -22.16
CA ARG A 41 21.15 -28.42 -22.77
C ARG A 41 20.20 -27.62 -21.87
N PRO A 42 20.60 -27.26 -20.64
CA PRO A 42 19.71 -26.68 -19.66
C PRO A 42 19.16 -25.31 -20.07
N ALA A 43 19.96 -24.48 -20.76
CA ALA A 43 19.52 -23.17 -21.24
C ALA A 43 18.40 -23.29 -22.30
N LEU A 44 18.57 -24.22 -23.25
CA LEU A 44 17.58 -24.45 -24.30
C LEU A 44 16.28 -25.02 -23.71
N TYR A 45 16.38 -25.97 -22.79
CA TYR A 45 15.21 -26.51 -22.09
C TYR A 45 14.44 -25.42 -21.36
N ASN A 46 15.15 -24.58 -20.59
CA ASN A 46 14.54 -23.49 -19.85
C ASN A 46 13.85 -22.49 -20.78
N GLN A 47 14.45 -22.15 -21.91
CA GLN A 47 13.82 -21.26 -22.90
C GLN A 47 12.58 -21.92 -23.51
N ALA A 48 12.67 -23.19 -23.91
CA ALA A 48 11.56 -23.92 -24.52
C ALA A 48 10.35 -24.02 -23.59
N ILE A 49 10.55 -24.33 -22.29
CA ILE A 49 9.43 -24.43 -21.34
C ILE A 49 8.82 -23.06 -21.02
N MET A 50 9.62 -21.98 -21.00
CA MET A 50 9.13 -20.61 -20.87
C MET A 50 8.27 -20.20 -22.07
N ASP A 51 8.75 -20.44 -23.30
CA ASP A 51 8.03 -20.12 -24.54
C ASP A 51 6.75 -20.96 -24.68
N LEU A 52 6.80 -22.24 -24.32
CA LEU A 52 5.64 -23.12 -24.27
C LEU A 52 4.57 -22.55 -23.33
N GLY A 53 4.97 -22.10 -22.15
CA GLY A 53 4.06 -21.47 -21.19
C GLY A 53 3.50 -20.14 -21.69
N ALA A 54 4.31 -19.33 -22.36
CA ALA A 54 3.89 -18.01 -22.86
C ALA A 54 2.94 -18.10 -24.05
N ILE A 55 3.22 -18.97 -25.02
CA ILE A 55 2.54 -18.98 -26.33
C ILE A 55 1.40 -20.00 -26.34
N ILE A 56 1.63 -21.23 -25.88
CA ILE A 56 0.69 -22.35 -26.04
C ILE A 56 -0.12 -22.60 -24.75
N CYS A 57 0.58 -22.94 -23.67
CA CYS A 57 -0.01 -23.30 -22.39
C CYS A 57 -0.35 -22.04 -21.59
N LYS A 58 -1.21 -21.18 -22.14
CA LYS A 58 -1.61 -19.88 -21.57
C LYS A 58 -2.50 -20.03 -20.33
N PRO A 59 -2.59 -19.00 -19.46
CA PRO A 59 -3.45 -19.05 -18.27
C PRO A 59 -4.92 -19.34 -18.61
N ALA A 60 -5.47 -18.64 -19.60
CA ALA A 60 -6.81 -18.83 -20.13
C ALA A 60 -6.73 -19.27 -21.60
N SER A 61 -7.66 -20.14 -22.01
CA SER A 61 -7.76 -20.67 -23.38
C SER A 61 -6.42 -21.18 -23.94
N PRO A 62 -5.77 -22.16 -23.27
CA PRO A 62 -4.54 -22.76 -23.77
C PRO A 62 -4.79 -23.51 -25.09
N MET A 63 -3.80 -23.49 -25.97
CA MET A 63 -3.89 -24.13 -27.30
C MET A 63 -3.48 -25.61 -27.22
N CYS A 64 -4.19 -26.40 -26.39
CA CYS A 64 -3.83 -27.79 -26.10
C CYS A 64 -3.75 -28.67 -27.35
N ALA A 65 -4.60 -28.44 -28.36
CA ALA A 65 -4.57 -29.16 -29.63
C ALA A 65 -3.29 -28.91 -30.46
N GLN A 66 -2.57 -27.82 -30.19
CA GLN A 66 -1.30 -27.47 -30.84
C GLN A 66 -0.10 -27.71 -29.91
N CYS A 67 -0.32 -28.27 -28.71
CA CYS A 67 0.73 -28.43 -27.73
C CYS A 67 1.64 -29.62 -28.10
N PRO A 68 2.96 -29.41 -28.23
CA PRO A 68 3.88 -30.48 -28.65
C PRO A 68 4.03 -31.59 -27.59
N VAL A 69 3.52 -31.38 -26.38
CA VAL A 69 3.54 -32.34 -25.27
C VAL A 69 2.13 -32.67 -24.77
N ALA A 70 1.12 -32.54 -25.65
CA ALA A 70 -0.29 -32.82 -25.30
C ALA A 70 -0.49 -34.27 -24.86
N ASP A 71 0.12 -35.22 -25.57
CA ASP A 71 -0.07 -36.66 -25.37
C ASP A 71 0.38 -37.15 -24.00
N THR A 72 1.32 -36.43 -23.36
CA THR A 72 1.85 -36.74 -22.04
C THR A 72 1.34 -35.80 -20.94
N CYS A 73 0.42 -34.88 -21.26
CA CYS A 73 -0.07 -33.89 -20.32
C CYS A 73 -1.15 -34.47 -19.41
N ALA A 74 -0.82 -34.66 -18.13
CA ALA A 74 -1.74 -35.21 -17.14
C ALA A 74 -3.04 -34.39 -17.01
N ALA A 75 -2.95 -33.05 -16.94
CA ALA A 75 -4.12 -32.19 -16.81
C ALA A 75 -5.02 -32.21 -18.05
N LEU A 76 -4.47 -32.46 -19.25
CA LEU A 76 -5.29 -32.63 -20.44
C LEU A 76 -6.04 -33.96 -20.38
N ALA A 77 -5.36 -35.04 -20.00
CA ALA A 77 -5.97 -36.37 -19.85
C ALA A 77 -7.05 -36.41 -18.76
N THR A 78 -6.90 -35.61 -17.69
CA THR A 78 -7.85 -35.57 -16.56
C THR A 78 -8.85 -34.41 -16.62
N GLY A 79 -8.80 -33.56 -17.66
CA GLY A 79 -9.69 -32.40 -17.78
C GLY A 79 -9.45 -31.29 -16.74
N GLN A 80 -8.24 -31.19 -16.18
CA GLN A 80 -7.87 -30.24 -15.12
C GLN A 80 -7.07 -29.02 -15.62
N VAL A 81 -6.99 -28.82 -16.94
CA VAL A 81 -6.20 -27.72 -17.54
C VAL A 81 -6.59 -26.36 -16.96
N ASP A 82 -7.88 -26.07 -16.83
CA ASP A 82 -8.37 -24.78 -16.32
C ASP A 82 -8.29 -24.64 -14.80
N SER A 83 -8.14 -25.77 -14.09
CA SER A 83 -8.05 -25.82 -12.62
C SER A 83 -6.61 -25.71 -12.10
N LEU A 84 -5.60 -25.86 -12.97
CA LEU A 84 -4.18 -25.84 -12.61
C LEU A 84 -3.44 -24.65 -13.26
N PRO A 85 -2.45 -24.05 -12.57
CA PRO A 85 -1.95 -24.39 -11.23
C PRO A 85 -2.86 -23.87 -10.10
N VAL A 86 -2.85 -24.57 -8.96
CA VAL A 86 -3.50 -24.10 -7.74
C VAL A 86 -2.66 -23.00 -7.08
N LYS A 87 -3.33 -22.00 -6.51
CA LYS A 87 -2.75 -21.00 -5.59
C LYS A 87 -3.44 -21.09 -4.24
N GLN A 88 -2.75 -20.74 -3.17
CA GLN A 88 -3.34 -20.66 -1.85
C GLN A 88 -4.47 -19.63 -1.88
N GLN A 89 -5.58 -19.95 -1.21
CA GLN A 89 -6.59 -18.93 -0.96
C GLN A 89 -5.93 -17.84 -0.12
N ARG A 90 -5.89 -16.62 -0.67
CA ARG A 90 -5.36 -15.48 0.08
C ARG A 90 -6.25 -15.30 1.32
N PRO A 91 -5.66 -15.13 2.51
CA PRO A 91 -6.43 -14.76 3.70
C PRO A 91 -7.32 -13.56 3.37
N LYS A 92 -8.56 -13.57 3.87
CA LYS A 92 -9.50 -12.45 3.70
C LYS A 92 -8.77 -11.17 4.13
N THR A 93 -8.67 -10.20 3.21
CA THR A 93 -8.03 -8.92 3.51
C THR A 93 -8.78 -8.28 4.66
N SER A 94 -8.10 -7.94 5.76
CA SER A 94 -8.75 -7.23 6.86
C SER A 94 -8.85 -5.75 6.54
N GLU A 95 -10.01 -5.18 6.82
CA GLU A 95 -10.26 -3.74 6.68
C GLU A 95 -9.96 -3.05 8.01
N ARG A 96 -9.34 -1.86 7.95
CA ARG A 96 -9.08 -1.00 9.12
C ARG A 96 -9.48 0.42 8.80
N PHE A 97 -10.21 1.07 9.71
CA PHE A 97 -10.59 2.47 9.56
C PHE A 97 -9.72 3.33 10.48
N LEU A 98 -8.93 4.21 9.87
CA LEU A 98 -7.94 5.04 10.55
C LEU A 98 -8.29 6.52 10.33
N THR A 99 -8.41 7.26 11.41
CA THR A 99 -8.60 8.72 11.36
C THR A 99 -7.33 9.40 11.85
N PHE A 100 -6.63 10.07 10.96
CA PHE A 100 -5.44 10.86 11.27
C PHE A 100 -5.80 12.33 11.46
N VAL A 101 -5.14 13.00 12.40
CA VAL A 101 -5.33 14.43 12.65
C VAL A 101 -3.99 15.15 12.63
N CYS A 102 -3.81 16.05 11.68
CA CYS A 102 -2.72 17.01 11.68
C CYS A 102 -3.01 18.11 12.72
N VAL A 103 -2.48 17.93 13.93
CA VAL A 103 -2.66 18.89 15.02
C VAL A 103 -1.55 19.96 14.94
N THR A 104 -1.95 21.21 14.87
CA THR A 104 -1.08 22.38 14.82
C THR A 104 -1.29 23.23 16.07
N SER A 105 -0.21 23.58 16.76
CA SER A 105 -0.26 24.49 17.90
C SER A 105 -0.42 25.95 17.45
N PRO A 106 -0.83 26.88 18.33
CA PRO A 106 -0.83 28.32 18.01
C PRO A 106 0.53 28.86 17.56
N ALA A 107 1.63 28.21 17.96
CA ALA A 107 2.99 28.56 17.58
C ALA A 107 3.42 27.98 16.21
N GLY A 108 2.53 27.29 15.50
CA GLY A 108 2.81 26.69 14.19
C GLY A 108 3.63 25.39 14.25
N LEU A 109 3.68 24.71 15.40
CA LEU A 109 4.31 23.40 15.54
C LEU A 109 3.29 22.29 15.28
N TYR A 110 3.75 21.18 14.71
CA TYR A 110 2.95 20.01 14.38
C TYR A 110 3.20 18.88 15.37
N LEU A 111 2.14 18.27 15.88
CA LEU A 111 2.27 17.12 16.77
C LEU A 111 2.49 15.85 15.93
N MET A 112 3.61 15.16 16.18
CA MET A 112 4.00 13.95 15.47
C MET A 112 4.22 12.78 16.45
N GLN A 113 3.90 11.57 16.01
CA GLN A 113 4.12 10.33 16.74
C GLN A 113 5.05 9.40 15.95
N LYS A 114 5.96 8.72 16.64
CA LYS A 114 6.79 7.67 16.03
C LYS A 114 6.17 6.30 16.32
N ARG A 115 5.96 5.48 15.30
CA ARG A 115 5.36 4.16 15.45
C ARG A 115 6.32 3.18 16.11
N GLY A 116 5.81 2.51 17.15
CA GLY A 116 6.50 1.41 17.84
C GLY A 116 6.61 0.13 17.00
N VAL A 117 7.05 -0.94 17.65
CA VAL A 117 7.17 -2.27 17.04
C VAL A 117 5.81 -2.97 16.98
N GLY A 118 5.56 -3.77 15.94
CA GLY A 118 4.41 -4.70 15.89
C GLY A 118 3.17 -4.27 15.10
N ASP A 119 3.13 -3.08 14.50
CA ASP A 119 2.03 -2.66 13.61
C ASP A 119 2.54 -2.08 12.27
N ILE A 120 1.61 -1.71 11.39
CA ILE A 120 1.88 -1.00 10.15
C ILE A 120 2.71 0.26 10.42
N TYR A 121 3.59 0.59 9.46
CA TYR A 121 4.45 1.77 9.50
C TYR A 121 5.46 1.79 10.67
N ARG A 122 5.85 0.62 11.20
CA ARG A 122 6.89 0.47 12.22
C ARG A 122 8.10 1.38 11.94
N GLY A 123 8.49 2.19 12.93
CA GLY A 123 9.65 3.07 12.87
C GLY A 123 9.45 4.37 12.10
N LEU A 124 8.33 4.53 11.38
CA LEU A 124 7.98 5.76 10.67
C LEU A 124 7.29 6.77 11.61
N TYR A 125 7.37 8.04 11.24
CA TYR A 125 6.59 9.09 11.87
C TYR A 125 5.20 9.20 11.23
N GLN A 126 4.25 9.71 12.00
CA GLN A 126 2.88 9.91 11.57
C GLN A 126 2.20 11.03 12.38
N PHE A 127 1.09 11.53 11.87
CA PHE A 127 0.17 12.32 12.67
C PHE A 127 -0.52 11.44 13.74
N PRO A 128 -0.99 12.02 14.85
CA PRO A 128 -1.92 11.36 15.76
C PRO A 128 -3.05 10.65 15.01
N MET A 129 -3.42 9.47 15.49
CA MET A 129 -4.53 8.72 14.91
C MET A 129 -5.44 8.09 15.96
N TRP A 130 -6.65 7.79 15.51
CA TRP A 130 -7.51 6.77 16.12
C TRP A 130 -7.87 5.70 15.11
N GLU A 131 -8.03 4.47 15.61
CA GLU A 131 -8.63 3.37 14.89
C GLU A 131 -10.04 3.12 15.44
N SER A 132 -10.96 2.78 14.55
CA SER A 132 -12.37 2.51 14.84
C SER A 132 -12.92 1.47 13.87
N ASP A 133 -14.12 0.96 14.15
CA ASP A 133 -14.80 -0.01 13.28
C ASP A 133 -15.38 0.64 12.02
N THR A 134 -15.57 1.96 12.02
CA THR A 134 -16.08 2.78 10.91
C THR A 134 -15.37 4.15 10.88
N PRO A 135 -15.43 4.91 9.78
CA PRO A 135 -14.89 6.27 9.73
C PRO A 135 -15.53 7.18 10.79
N LEU A 136 -14.71 7.97 11.49
CA LEU A 136 -15.20 8.93 12.47
C LEU A 136 -15.73 10.20 11.77
N SER A 137 -16.87 10.70 12.24
CA SER A 137 -17.42 11.99 11.81
C SER A 137 -16.64 13.16 12.42
N ALA A 138 -16.75 14.35 11.81
CA ALA A 138 -16.08 15.55 12.31
C ALA A 138 -16.42 15.88 13.78
N PRO A 139 -17.68 15.81 14.25
CA PRO A 139 -18.00 16.04 15.66
C PRO A 139 -17.39 15.01 16.62
N GLU A 140 -17.21 13.76 16.20
CA GLU A 140 -16.54 12.73 17.01
C GLU A 140 -15.04 13.00 17.12
N VAL A 141 -14.42 13.49 16.05
CA VAL A 141 -13.02 13.92 16.03
C VAL A 141 -12.82 15.13 16.94
N GLU A 142 -13.69 16.15 16.83
CA GLU A 142 -13.67 17.35 17.67
C GLU A 142 -13.74 17.02 19.16
N LYS A 143 -14.65 16.12 19.56
CA LYS A 143 -14.78 15.69 20.97
C LYS A 143 -13.54 15.01 21.54
N ARG A 144 -12.66 14.48 20.70
CA ARG A 144 -11.41 13.79 21.10
C ARG A 144 -10.20 14.72 21.11
N LEU A 145 -10.37 15.97 20.68
CA LEU A 145 -9.32 16.98 20.61
C LEU A 145 -9.54 18.08 21.66
N PRO A 146 -8.47 18.78 22.07
CA PRO A 146 -8.64 20.05 22.79
C PRO A 146 -9.40 21.08 21.95
N PRO A 147 -9.92 22.15 22.58
CA PRO A 147 -10.54 23.28 21.88
C PRO A 147 -9.65 23.80 20.74
N GLY A 148 -10.28 23.93 19.57
CA GLY A 148 -9.62 24.33 18.34
C GLY A 148 -10.54 24.21 17.14
N ARG A 149 -10.04 24.68 15.98
CA ARG A 149 -10.74 24.55 14.71
C ARG A 149 -10.38 23.23 14.04
N VAL A 150 -11.34 22.33 13.90
CA VAL A 150 -11.19 21.07 13.16
C VAL A 150 -11.72 21.23 11.73
N THR A 151 -11.02 20.65 10.76
CA THR A 151 -11.42 20.70 9.35
C THR A 151 -11.04 19.40 8.64
N LEU A 152 -11.97 18.81 7.90
CA LEU A 152 -11.68 17.63 7.09
C LEU A 152 -10.82 18.02 5.88
N ILE A 153 -9.64 17.42 5.75
CA ILE A 153 -8.71 17.66 4.63
C ILE A 153 -9.02 16.72 3.47
N LYS A 154 -9.25 15.44 3.79
CA LYS A 154 -9.45 14.35 2.83
C LYS A 154 -10.11 13.15 3.53
N SER A 155 -11.16 12.61 2.94
CA SER A 155 -11.84 11.39 3.43
C SER A 155 -11.79 10.28 2.37
N GLY A 156 -11.95 9.03 2.80
CA GLY A 156 -12.10 7.86 1.94
C GLY A 156 -10.80 7.44 1.26
N VAL A 157 -9.63 7.75 1.82
CA VAL A 157 -8.35 7.33 1.24
C VAL A 157 -8.18 5.83 1.43
N ARG A 158 -8.27 5.08 0.34
CA ARG A 158 -8.02 3.64 0.34
C ARG A 158 -6.54 3.36 0.11
N HIS A 159 -5.88 2.74 1.08
CA HIS A 159 -4.49 2.33 0.98
C HIS A 159 -4.36 0.81 1.17
N ARG A 160 -3.96 0.11 0.10
CA ARG A 160 -3.84 -1.35 0.08
C ARG A 160 -2.42 -1.77 0.49
N LEU A 161 -2.34 -2.56 1.55
CA LEU A 161 -1.16 -3.32 1.97
C LEU A 161 -1.33 -4.80 1.57
N THR A 162 -0.29 -5.62 1.76
CA THR A 162 -0.27 -7.04 1.35
C THR A 162 -1.47 -7.84 1.88
N HIS A 163 -1.87 -7.59 3.13
CA HIS A 163 -2.94 -8.34 3.80
C HIS A 163 -4.04 -7.45 4.41
N ARG A 164 -3.98 -6.13 4.18
CA ARG A 164 -4.88 -5.16 4.81
C ARG A 164 -5.32 -4.09 3.82
N LEU A 165 -6.57 -3.65 3.93
CA LEU A 165 -7.06 -2.45 3.25
C LEU A 165 -7.33 -1.39 4.32
N LEU A 166 -6.62 -0.27 4.23
CA LEU A 166 -6.81 0.85 5.13
C LEU A 166 -7.79 1.84 4.51
N HIS A 167 -8.79 2.23 5.27
CA HIS A 167 -9.70 3.33 4.99
C HIS A 167 -9.27 4.50 5.85
N ILE A 168 -8.77 5.56 5.22
CA ILE A 168 -8.08 6.63 5.94
C ILE A 168 -8.76 7.97 5.72
N ASP A 169 -9.08 8.62 6.82
CA ASP A 169 -9.57 9.99 6.85
C ASP A 169 -8.53 10.90 7.51
N PHE A 170 -8.39 12.12 7.00
CA PHE A 170 -7.43 13.10 7.45
C PHE A 170 -8.13 14.39 7.82
N TYR A 171 -7.94 14.81 9.06
CA TYR A 171 -8.39 16.08 9.60
C TYR A 171 -7.20 16.99 9.89
N GLU A 172 -7.44 18.29 9.86
CA GLU A 172 -6.59 19.35 10.37
C GLU A 172 -7.22 19.85 11.66
N CYS A 173 -6.40 20.10 12.68
CA CYS A 173 -6.85 20.73 13.92
C CYS A 173 -5.88 21.84 14.29
N LEU A 174 -6.35 23.09 14.27
CA LEU A 174 -5.62 24.22 14.83
C LEU A 174 -6.09 24.42 16.27
N LEU A 175 -5.20 24.18 17.24
CA LEU A 175 -5.54 24.34 18.65
C LEU A 175 -5.64 25.82 19.03
N ASP A 176 -6.52 26.12 19.97
CA ASP A 176 -6.63 27.46 20.56
C ASP A 176 -5.53 27.71 21.62
N SER A 177 -5.00 26.63 22.22
CA SER A 177 -3.97 26.65 23.27
C SER A 177 -2.81 25.70 22.92
N PRO A 178 -1.57 25.97 23.37
CA PRO A 178 -0.43 25.08 23.11
C PRO A 178 -0.51 23.71 23.80
N THR A 179 -1.44 23.52 24.74
CA THR A 179 -1.59 22.27 25.48
C THR A 179 -2.40 21.25 24.69
N CYS A 180 -1.79 20.09 24.40
CA CYS A 180 -2.47 18.93 23.83
C CYS A 180 -2.22 17.69 24.70
N PRO A 181 -3.26 16.99 25.19
CA PRO A 181 -3.11 15.79 26.01
C PRO A 181 -2.74 14.56 25.18
N ILE A 182 -2.79 14.66 23.85
CA ILE A 182 -2.36 13.60 22.95
C ILE A 182 -0.84 13.51 22.99
N GLY A 183 -0.31 12.34 23.35
CA GLY A 183 1.13 12.11 23.40
C GLY A 183 1.79 12.22 22.02
N GLY A 184 3.02 12.72 21.99
CA GLY A 184 3.80 12.91 20.76
C GLY A 184 4.91 13.92 20.96
N ARG A 185 5.61 14.24 19.88
CA ARG A 185 6.63 15.29 19.83
C ARG A 185 6.13 16.43 18.95
N TRP A 186 6.20 17.66 19.45
CA TRP A 186 6.00 18.86 18.65
C TRP A 186 7.21 19.07 17.74
N MET A 187 6.94 19.34 16.46
CA MET A 187 7.93 19.47 15.41
C MET A 187 7.63 20.67 14.52
N THR A 188 8.66 21.37 14.07
CA THR A 188 8.58 22.38 13.01
C THR A 188 8.27 21.73 11.66
N ALA A 189 7.82 22.51 10.68
CA ALA A 189 7.59 22.01 9.32
C ALA A 189 8.86 21.35 8.72
N ALA A 190 10.03 21.96 8.92
CA ALA A 190 11.31 21.42 8.46
C ALA A 190 11.67 20.08 9.14
N GLU A 191 11.40 19.94 10.43
CA GLU A 191 11.59 18.65 11.13
C GLU A 191 10.65 17.57 10.58
N VAL A 192 9.38 17.90 10.29
CA VAL A 192 8.43 16.96 9.68
C VAL A 192 8.90 16.52 8.28
N GLU A 193 9.42 17.44 7.46
CA GLU A 193 9.97 17.12 6.13
C GLU A 193 11.19 16.21 6.20
N SER A 194 11.98 16.30 7.27
CA SER A 194 13.12 15.40 7.52
C SER A 194 12.72 14.01 8.04
N CYS A 195 11.45 13.82 8.43
CA CYS A 195 10.96 12.55 8.96
C CYS A 195 10.58 11.58 7.82
N ALA A 196 10.87 10.29 8.02
CA ALA A 196 10.33 9.25 7.15
C ALA A 196 8.83 9.06 7.46
N LEU A 197 7.98 9.39 6.47
CA LEU A 197 6.52 9.29 6.56
C LEU A 197 5.99 8.19 5.62
N PRO A 198 4.85 7.56 5.95
CA PRO A 198 4.14 6.72 5.00
C PRO A 198 3.56 7.54 3.85
N ARG A 199 3.45 6.91 2.67
CA ARG A 199 2.98 7.57 1.44
C ARG A 199 1.66 8.36 1.58
N PRO A 200 0.61 7.87 2.27
CA PRO A 200 -0.62 8.66 2.46
C PRO A 200 -0.38 9.97 3.24
N MET A 201 0.56 9.97 4.19
CA MET A 201 0.87 11.13 5.04
C MET A 201 1.70 12.15 4.28
N GLU A 202 2.67 11.71 3.47
CA GLU A 202 3.42 12.59 2.57
C GLU A 202 2.49 13.38 1.65
N GLN A 203 1.48 12.71 1.08
CA GLN A 203 0.51 13.33 0.17
C GLN A 203 -0.33 14.42 0.87
N VAL A 204 -0.76 14.14 2.10
CA VAL A 204 -1.54 15.11 2.88
C VAL A 204 -0.66 16.25 3.37
N TRP A 205 0.57 15.96 3.78
CA TRP A 205 1.55 16.96 4.18
C TRP A 205 1.84 17.98 3.07
N ALA A 206 2.09 17.51 1.84
CA ALA A 206 2.29 18.38 0.69
C ALA A 206 1.08 19.31 0.43
N LYS A 207 -0.14 18.80 0.64
CA LYS A 207 -1.38 19.60 0.52
C LYS A 207 -1.50 20.65 1.63
N LEU A 208 -1.07 20.34 2.85
CA LEU A 208 -1.07 21.29 3.96
C LEU A 208 -0.05 22.41 3.75
N GLN A 209 1.17 22.08 3.30
CA GLN A 209 2.21 23.07 3.03
C GLN A 209 1.80 24.06 1.92
N SER A 210 1.19 23.56 0.84
CA SER A 210 0.70 24.43 -0.24
C SER A 210 -0.42 25.39 0.20
N ARG A 211 -1.28 24.99 1.15
CA ARG A 211 -2.31 25.87 1.73
C ARG A 211 -1.70 26.95 2.62
N ASN A 212 -0.77 26.59 3.51
CA ASN A 212 -0.10 27.56 4.39
C ASN A 212 0.79 28.56 3.63
N PHE A 213 1.35 28.15 2.49
CA PHE A 213 2.08 29.05 1.60
C PHE A 213 1.16 30.07 0.89
N ALA A 214 -0.09 29.69 0.60
CA ALA A 214 -1.08 30.60 0.03
C ALA A 214 -1.57 31.64 1.06
N THR A 215 -1.90 31.21 2.28
CA THR A 215 -2.35 32.11 3.36
C THR A 215 -1.25 33.07 3.82
N SER A 216 0.01 32.64 3.89
CA SER A 216 1.13 33.52 4.23
C SER A 216 1.42 34.58 3.15
N LYS A 217 1.28 34.25 1.87
CA LYS A 217 1.35 35.22 0.76
C LYS A 217 0.19 36.22 0.77
N GLU A 218 -1.02 35.76 1.06
CA GLU A 218 -2.19 36.63 1.16
C GLU A 218 -2.08 37.60 2.35
N MET A 219 -1.63 37.13 3.52
CA MET A 219 -1.39 38.00 4.67
C MET A 219 -0.23 38.98 4.45
N ALA A 220 0.85 38.56 3.79
CA ALA A 220 1.96 39.46 3.43
C ALA A 220 1.55 40.52 2.39
N ASN A 221 0.67 40.18 1.45
CA ASN A 221 0.13 41.13 0.48
C ASN A 221 -0.86 42.12 1.12
N PHE A 222 -1.65 41.67 2.09
CA PHE A 222 -2.56 42.54 2.86
C PHE A 222 -1.79 43.53 3.73
N ALA A 223 -0.74 43.07 4.44
CA ALA A 223 0.13 43.94 5.24
C ALA A 223 0.88 44.98 4.38
N ARG A 224 1.31 44.62 3.16
CA ARG A 224 1.92 45.57 2.21
C ARG A 224 0.93 46.59 1.65
N ALA A 225 -0.35 46.22 1.50
CA ALA A 225 -1.40 47.13 1.05
C ALA A 225 -1.77 48.17 2.13
N ASP A 226 -1.79 47.77 3.41
CA ASP A 226 -2.04 48.68 4.53
C ASP A 226 -0.88 49.65 4.80
N ILE A 227 0.37 49.23 4.61
CA ILE A 227 1.55 50.11 4.74
C ILE A 227 1.56 51.19 3.63
N LYS A 228 1.16 50.84 2.40
CA LYS A 228 1.05 51.81 1.29
C LYS A 228 -0.06 52.84 1.50
N ARG A 229 -1.17 52.48 2.17
CA ARG A 229 -2.24 53.43 2.52
C ARG A 229 -1.85 54.41 3.61
N LYS A 230 -0.95 54.03 4.52
CA LYS A 230 -0.46 54.88 5.62
C LYS A 230 0.71 55.80 5.26
N THR A 231 1.30 55.64 4.07
CA THR A 231 2.43 56.45 3.59
C THR A 231 2.05 57.48 2.51
N GLN A 232 0.75 57.61 2.21
CA GLN A 232 0.19 58.61 1.28
C GLN A 232 -0.65 59.71 1.99
N THR A 233 -0.45 59.89 3.29
CA THR A 233 -0.92 61.02 4.10
C THR A 233 0.27 61.68 4.74
#